data_AF-A0A960A0N6-F1
#
_entry.id   AF-A0A960A0N6-F1
#
_cell.length_a   1.000
_cell.length_b   1.000
_cell.length_c   1.000
_cell.angle_alpha   90.00
_cell.angle_beta   90.00
_cell.angle_gamma   90.00
#
_symmetry.space_group_name_H-M   'P 1'
#
loop_
_entity.id
_entity.type
_entity.pdbx_description
1 polymer ?
#
loop_
_entity_poly.entity_id
_entity_poly.type
_entity_poly.pdbx_seq_one_letter_code
_entity_poly.pdbx_strand_id
1 'polypeptide(L)'
;MTLGNGNQIRLADLPLRPELVGEEPYGAPQLDVPVMLNVNENPFPPSAKVRAQMGEAVRELTKTINRYPDREALGLRRDLASYLGFGLTSDNIWVANGSNEVMT
;
A
#
# COMPACT_ATOMS: atom_id res chain seq x y z
N MET A 1 26.40 22.46 30.12
CA MET A 1 26.67 21.06 29.69
C MET A 1 26.35 21.01 28.22
N THR A 2 27.35 21.26 27.38
CA THR A 2 27.20 21.38 25.92
C THR A 2 27.16 19.97 25.34
N LEU A 3 26.02 19.57 24.78
CA LEU A 3 25.95 18.34 23.98
C LEU A 3 26.84 18.54 22.75
N GLY A 4 27.90 17.73 22.65
CA GLY A 4 28.82 17.78 21.52
C GLY A 4 28.10 17.46 20.21
N ASN A 5 28.44 18.20 19.15
CA ASN A 5 28.04 17.92 17.77
C ASN A 5 28.44 16.49 17.40
N GLY A 6 27.52 15.54 17.51
CA GLY A 6 27.62 14.26 16.82
C GLY A 6 27.59 14.52 15.32
N ASN A 7 28.59 14.00 14.61
CA ASN A 7 28.72 14.16 13.16
C ASN A 7 27.44 13.63 12.48
N GLN A 8 26.69 14.49 11.78
CA GLN A 8 25.46 14.08 11.10
C GLN A 8 25.79 13.21 9.88
N ILE A 9 25.31 11.97 9.87
CA ILE A 9 25.42 11.05 8.72
C ILE A 9 24.43 11.49 7.64
N ARG A 10 24.89 11.59 6.39
CA ARG A 10 24.08 11.89 5.20
C ARG A 10 23.93 10.65 4.32
N LEU A 11 22.99 10.68 3.37
CA LEU A 11 22.78 9.57 2.41
C LEU A 11 24.05 9.23 1.63
N ALA A 12 24.84 10.25 1.26
CA ALA A 12 26.12 10.06 0.56
C ALA A 12 27.19 9.35 1.38
N ASP A 13 27.02 9.27 2.70
CA ASP A 13 27.94 8.57 3.61
C ASP A 13 27.54 7.09 3.79
N LEU A 14 26.40 6.65 3.21
CA LEU A 14 25.93 5.27 3.22
C LEU A 14 26.45 4.49 2.00
N PRO A 15 26.62 3.16 2.12
CA PRO A 15 27.03 2.30 1.00
C PRO A 15 25.84 2.04 0.06
N LEU A 16 25.35 3.10 -0.59
CA LEU A 16 24.26 3.00 -1.55
C LEU A 16 24.71 2.24 -2.80
N ARG A 17 23.79 1.50 -3.42
CA ARG A 17 24.04 0.89 -4.74
C ARG A 17 24.40 2.01 -5.73
N PRO A 18 25.49 1.90 -6.52
CA PRO A 18 25.98 2.99 -7.37
C PRO A 18 24.93 3.60 -8.31
N GLU A 19 24.03 2.78 -8.82
CA GLU A 19 22.93 3.17 -9.71
C GLU A 19 21.83 4.00 -9.04
N LEU A 20 21.83 4.13 -7.71
CA LEU A 20 20.87 4.97 -6.98
C LEU A 20 21.48 6.32 -6.56
N VAL A 21 22.78 6.54 -6.79
CA VAL A 21 23.45 7.78 -6.40
C VAL A 21 23.03 8.91 -7.33
N GLY A 22 22.41 9.95 -6.76
CA GLY A 22 21.95 11.12 -7.50
C GLY A 22 20.54 10.99 -8.08
N GLU A 23 19.89 9.83 -7.91
CA GLU A 23 18.49 9.64 -8.27
C GLU A 23 17.57 10.38 -7.29
N GLU A 24 16.38 10.74 -7.78
CA GLU A 24 15.34 11.39 -6.98
C GLU A 24 14.20 10.42 -6.63
N PRO A 25 13.65 10.47 -5.41
CA PRO A 25 12.49 9.65 -5.06
C PRO A 25 11.29 9.92 -5.96
N TYR A 26 10.65 8.86 -6.45
CA TYR A 26 9.42 8.98 -7.20
C TYR A 26 8.25 9.42 -6.31
N GLY A 27 7.49 10.42 -6.75
CA GLY A 27 6.25 10.83 -6.10
C GLY A 27 5.71 12.12 -6.69
N ALA A 28 4.42 12.16 -7.01
CA ALA A 28 3.76 13.41 -7.37
C ALA A 28 3.75 14.35 -6.15
N PRO A 29 3.92 15.68 -6.34
CA PRO A 29 3.87 16.61 -5.23
C PRO A 29 2.48 16.59 -4.58
N GLN A 30 2.45 16.52 -3.25
CA GLN A 30 1.23 16.64 -2.46
C GLN A 30 0.95 18.13 -2.21
N LEU A 31 0.12 18.71 -3.07
CA LEU A 31 -0.25 20.12 -2.99
C LEU A 31 -1.63 20.26 -2.35
N ASP A 32 -1.75 21.14 -1.36
CA ASP A 32 -3.05 21.53 -0.81
C ASP A 32 -3.70 22.55 -1.75
N VAL A 33 -4.45 22.04 -2.72
CA VAL A 33 -5.15 22.83 -3.74
C VAL A 33 -6.62 22.46 -3.80
N PRO A 34 -7.53 23.41 -4.14
CA PRO A 34 -8.96 23.14 -4.13
C PRO A 34 -9.44 22.03 -5.09
N VAL A 35 -8.66 21.73 -6.13
CA VAL A 35 -9.00 20.76 -7.18
C VAL A 35 -7.79 19.88 -7.48
N MET A 36 -7.83 18.64 -7.01
CA MET A 36 -6.77 17.64 -7.20
C MET A 36 -7.17 16.68 -8.33
N LEU A 37 -6.57 16.83 -9.52
CA LEU A 37 -6.85 16.02 -10.73
C LEU A 37 -5.57 15.45 -11.37
N ASN A 38 -4.51 15.26 -10.57
CA ASN A 38 -3.18 14.88 -11.05
C ASN A 38 -2.86 13.38 -10.91
N VAL A 39 -3.59 12.64 -10.06
CA VAL A 39 -3.48 11.20 -9.87
C VAL A 39 -4.83 10.58 -10.20
N ASN A 40 -4.87 9.48 -10.95
CA ASN A 40 -6.09 8.92 -11.57
C ASN A 40 -7.05 8.24 -10.56
N GLU A 41 -7.37 8.92 -9.47
CA GLU A 41 -8.28 8.45 -8.43
C GLU A 41 -9.73 8.54 -8.90
N ASN A 42 -10.59 7.72 -8.29
CA ASN A 42 -12.03 7.90 -8.43
C ASN A 42 -12.46 9.12 -7.59
N PRO A 43 -13.09 10.17 -8.17
CA PRO A 43 -13.46 11.37 -7.44
C PRO A 43 -14.64 11.16 -6.47
N PHE A 44 -15.34 10.02 -6.58
CA PHE A 44 -16.45 9.69 -5.70
C PHE A 44 -15.95 8.95 -4.46
N PRO A 45 -16.26 9.43 -3.24
CA PRO A 45 -15.88 8.71 -2.02
C PRO A 45 -16.64 7.38 -1.90
N PRO A 46 -16.07 6.37 -1.20
CA PRO A 46 -16.79 5.14 -0.91
C PRO A 46 -18.14 5.42 -0.23
N SER A 47 -19.19 4.67 -0.58
CA SER A 47 -20.53 4.86 0.00
C SER A 47 -20.54 4.66 1.52
N ALA A 48 -21.52 5.23 2.22
CA ALA A 48 -21.67 5.06 3.67
C ALA A 48 -21.72 3.58 4.09
N LYS A 49 -22.38 2.74 3.28
CA LYS A 49 -22.46 1.29 3.50
C LYS A 49 -21.08 0.63 3.44
N VAL A 50 -20.28 0.94 2.42
CA VAL A 50 -18.92 0.40 2.28
C VAL A 50 -18.03 0.84 3.44
N ARG A 51 -18.06 2.12 3.81
CA ARG A 51 -17.27 2.64 4.95
C ARG A 51 -17.60 1.91 6.26
N ALA A 52 -18.89 1.67 6.52
CA ALA A 52 -19.33 0.93 7.71
C ALA A 52 -18.83 -0.52 7.70
N GLN A 53 -18.92 -1.20 6.55
CA GLN A 53 -18.43 -2.58 6.40
C GLN A 53 -16.91 -2.69 6.56
N MET A 54 -16.15 -1.72 6.05
CA MET A 54 -14.69 -1.66 6.25
C MET A 54 -14.35 -1.55 7.75
N GLY A 55 -15.00 -0.63 8.47
CA GLY A 55 -14.78 -0.45 9.91
C GLY A 55 -15.14 -1.70 10.73
N GLU A 56 -16.25 -2.36 10.37
CA GLU A 56 -16.66 -3.64 10.96
C GLU A 56 -15.59 -4.72 10.77
N ALA A 57 -15.11 -4.92 9.54
CA ALA A 57 -14.12 -5.94 9.22
C ALA A 57 -12.80 -5.71 9.96
N VAL A 58 -12.32 -4.46 10.02
CA VAL A 58 -11.12 -4.11 10.79
C VAL A 58 -11.32 -4.39 12.28
N ARG A 59 -12.47 -4.01 12.85
CA ARG A 59 -12.76 -4.27 14.27
C ARG A 59 -12.72 -5.76 14.58
N GLU A 60 -13.32 -6.60 13.74
CA GLU A 60 -13.30 -8.05 13.93
C GLU A 60 -11.88 -8.64 13.87
N LEU A 61 -11.03 -8.14 12.95
CA LEU A 61 -9.63 -8.55 12.85
C LEU A 61 -8.78 -8.18 14.08
N THR A 62 -9.13 -7.13 14.83
CA THR A 62 -8.37 -6.75 16.03
C THR A 62 -8.29 -7.86 17.08
N LYS A 63 -9.22 -8.82 17.06
CA LYS A 63 -9.25 -9.96 17.98
C LYS A 63 -8.05 -10.90 17.81
N THR A 64 -7.38 -10.88 16.67
CA THR A 64 -6.30 -11.82 16.31
C THR A 64 -5.06 -11.14 15.72
N ILE A 65 -4.94 -9.81 15.84
CA ILE A 65 -3.85 -9.02 15.22
C ILE A 65 -2.44 -9.40 15.72
N ASN A 66 -2.34 -10.12 16.84
CA ASN A 66 -1.09 -10.68 17.36
C ASN A 66 -0.62 -11.95 16.62
N ARG A 67 -1.33 -12.37 15.56
CA ARG A 67 -1.00 -13.53 14.72
C ARG A 67 -0.72 -13.07 13.30
N TYR A 68 0.13 -13.83 12.60
CA TYR A 68 0.28 -13.64 11.16
C TYR A 68 -1.06 -13.90 10.44
N PRO A 69 -1.36 -13.15 9.36
CA PRO A 69 -2.55 -13.35 8.56
C PRO A 69 -2.46 -14.66 7.75
N ASP A 70 -3.54 -15.00 7.05
CA ASP A 70 -3.50 -16.02 6.00
C ASP A 70 -2.45 -15.63 4.96
N ARG A 71 -1.38 -16.44 4.87
CA ARG A 71 -0.25 -16.23 3.96
C ARG A 71 -0.69 -16.18 2.50
N GLU A 72 -1.70 -16.97 2.15
CA GLU A 72 -2.13 -17.16 0.77
C GLU A 72 -3.27 -16.23 0.37
N ALA A 73 -3.83 -15.47 1.34
CA ALA A 73 -5.00 -14.60 1.16
C ALA A 73 -6.14 -15.28 0.39
N LEU A 74 -6.43 -16.56 0.70
CA LEU A 74 -7.33 -17.40 -0.08
C LEU A 74 -8.75 -16.84 -0.15
N GLY A 75 -9.23 -16.24 0.95
CA GLY A 75 -10.53 -15.57 0.99
C GLY A 75 -10.62 -14.46 -0.06
N LEU A 76 -9.66 -13.53 -0.05
CA LEU A 76 -9.60 -12.43 -1.00
C LEU A 76 -9.47 -12.93 -2.45
N ARG A 77 -8.63 -13.93 -2.70
CA ARG A 77 -8.44 -14.49 -4.06
C ARG A 77 -9.72 -15.12 -4.60
N ARG A 78 -10.50 -15.82 -3.75
CA ARG A 78 -11.81 -16.37 -4.13
C ARG A 78 -12.81 -15.26 -4.46
N ASP A 79 -12.87 -14.23 -3.65
CA ASP A 79 -13.79 -13.10 -3.86
C ASP A 79 -13.45 -12.34 -5.15
N LEU A 80 -12.16 -12.13 -5.43
CA LEU A 80 -11.69 -11.51 -6.68
C LEU A 80 -11.96 -12.38 -7.91
N ALA A 81 -11.75 -13.69 -7.83
CA ALA A 81 -12.09 -14.61 -8.92
C ALA A 81 -13.59 -14.56 -9.24
N SER A 82 -14.43 -14.55 -8.21
CA SER A 82 -15.89 -14.43 -8.33
C SER A 82 -16.29 -13.08 -8.94
N TYR A 83 -15.67 -11.98 -8.49
CA TYR A 83 -15.90 -10.63 -9.03
C TYR A 83 -15.54 -10.53 -10.52
N LEU A 84 -14.41 -11.11 -10.94
CA LEU A 84 -13.97 -11.09 -12.33
C LEU A 84 -14.83 -12.01 -13.22
N GLY A 85 -15.27 -13.16 -12.71
CA GLY A 85 -16.10 -14.12 -13.45
C GLY A 85 -15.29 -15.02 -14.40
N PHE A 86 -15.87 -15.37 -15.54
CA PHE A 86 -15.24 -16.19 -16.62
C PHE A 86 -14.76 -17.60 -16.23
N GLY A 87 -15.31 -18.17 -15.16
CA GLY A 87 -14.89 -19.49 -14.68
C GLY A 87 -13.51 -19.49 -13.99
N LEU A 88 -13.01 -18.30 -13.60
CA LEU A 88 -11.79 -18.16 -12.84
C LEU A 88 -11.96 -18.74 -11.42
N THR A 89 -10.89 -19.31 -10.89
CA THR A 89 -10.80 -19.76 -9.49
C THR A 89 -9.70 -18.97 -8.77
N SER A 90 -9.58 -19.17 -7.46
CA SER A 90 -8.46 -18.61 -6.67
C SER A 90 -7.08 -19.00 -7.20
N ASP A 91 -6.98 -20.10 -7.96
CA ASP A 91 -5.73 -20.58 -8.54
C ASP A 91 -5.27 -19.70 -9.71
N ASN A 92 -6.19 -18.93 -10.30
CA ASN A 92 -5.89 -17.96 -11.35
C ASN A 92 -5.55 -16.56 -10.81
N ILE A 93 -5.70 -16.32 -9.50
CA ILE A 93 -5.58 -15.00 -8.90
C ILE A 93 -4.36 -14.95 -7.98
N TRP A 94 -3.53 -13.93 -8.16
CA TRP A 94 -2.47 -13.54 -7.24
C TRP A 94 -2.73 -12.12 -6.72
N VAL A 95 -2.38 -11.85 -5.47
CA VAL A 95 -2.63 -10.56 -4.81
C VAL A 95 -1.36 -10.05 -4.14
N ALA A 96 -1.19 -8.73 -4.14
CA ALA A 96 -0.08 -8.01 -3.52
C ALA A 96 -0.55 -6.59 -3.12
N ASN A 97 0.34 -5.81 -2.51
CA ASN A 97 0.07 -4.43 -2.07
C ASN A 97 0.12 -3.46 -3.26
N GLY A 98 -0.96 -3.42 -4.03
CA GLY A 98 -1.07 -2.61 -5.24
C GLY A 98 -0.34 -3.20 -6.43
N SER A 99 -0.56 -2.63 -7.62
CA SER A 99 0.00 -3.16 -8.87
C SER A 99 1.52 -3.05 -8.95
N ASN A 100 2.14 -2.11 -8.23
CA ASN A 100 3.59 -1.99 -8.20
C ASN A 100 4.25 -3.27 -7.68
N GLU A 101 3.77 -3.84 -6.57
CA GLU A 101 4.31 -5.09 -6.03
C GLU A 101 3.97 -6.31 -6.91
N VAL A 102 2.92 -6.24 -7.74
CA VAL A 102 2.62 -7.28 -8.74
C VAL A 102 3.63 -7.28 -9.89
N MET A 103 4.19 -6.12 -10.24
CA MET A 103 5.08 -5.95 -11.41
C MET A 103 6.57 -6.13 -11.09
N THR A 104 6.96 -6.05 -9.82
CA THR A 104 8.36 -6.12 -9.36
C THR A 104 8.77 -7.53 -8.99
#